data_AF-M5FX64-F1
#
_entry.id   AF-M5FX64-F1
#
_cell.length_a   1.000
_cell.length_b   1.000
_cell.length_c   1.000
_cell.angle_alpha   90.00
_cell.angle_beta   90.00
_cell.angle_gamma   90.00
#
_symmetry.space_group_name_H-M   'P 1'
#
loop_
_entity.id
_entity.type
_entity.pdbx_description
1 polymer ?
#
loop_
_entity_poly.entity_id
_entity_poly.type
_entity_poly.pdbx_seq_one_letter_code
_entity_poly.pdbx_strand_id
1 'polypeptide(L)'
;MTLSSFACGRDVYSPLKTCEDCLDAYRDWACAISFPRCANTDASAVPPPPLPPPAVMPRANTSRNNFPTLNRTYSELLPCIETCTIVDRSCPYFLQFACPLPGVTAEFSYGVNFVDDASNGGQNRGEPGVSEKWGYAWCNAGTVYRF
;
A
#
# COMPACT_ATOMS: atom_id res chain seq x y z
N MET A 1 6.40 21.39 -9.15
CA MET A 1 5.60 22.06 -8.10
C MET A 1 5.50 21.10 -6.92
N THR A 2 5.75 21.57 -5.71
CA THR A 2 5.67 20.76 -4.48
C THR A 2 4.42 21.14 -3.69
N LEU A 3 3.97 20.26 -2.79
CA LEU A 3 2.82 20.55 -1.93
C LEU A 3 3.03 21.83 -1.10
N SER A 4 4.27 22.08 -0.65
CA SER A 4 4.65 23.31 0.07
C SER A 4 4.71 24.57 -0.79
N SER A 5 4.82 24.44 -2.11
CA SER A 5 4.77 25.58 -3.04
C SER A 5 3.34 26.01 -3.36
N PHE A 6 2.37 25.12 -3.15
CA PHE A 6 0.95 25.45 -3.16
C PHE A 6 0.58 26.01 -1.78
N ALA A 7 -0.32 26.99 -1.70
CA ALA A 7 -0.67 27.63 -0.44
C ALA A 7 -1.54 26.71 0.43
N CYS A 8 -0.93 25.66 0.97
CA CYS A 8 -1.58 24.69 1.83
C CYS A 8 -2.21 25.38 3.04
N GLY A 9 -3.53 25.21 3.19
CA GLY A 9 -4.32 25.88 4.23
C GLY A 9 -4.93 27.22 3.82
N ARG A 10 -4.50 27.84 2.70
CA ARG A 10 -5.16 29.02 2.13
C ARG A 10 -6.10 28.65 0.98
N ASP A 11 -5.63 27.78 0.09
CA ASP A 11 -6.36 27.36 -1.10
C ASP A 11 -6.94 25.95 -0.88
N VAL A 12 -8.23 25.79 -1.17
CA VAL A 12 -8.96 24.51 -1.01
C VAL A 12 -8.91 23.75 -2.34
N TYR A 13 -8.21 22.61 -2.36
CA TYR A 13 -8.20 21.71 -3.53
C TYR A 13 -9.28 20.63 -3.45
N SER A 14 -9.77 20.31 -2.24
CA SER A 14 -10.80 19.30 -1.99
C SER A 14 -11.67 19.68 -0.78
N PRO A 15 -12.99 19.44 -0.82
CA PRO A 15 -13.88 19.61 0.35
C PRO A 15 -13.69 18.53 1.43
N LEU A 16 -13.07 17.39 1.08
CA LEU A 16 -12.97 16.22 1.97
C LEU A 16 -11.55 15.95 2.48
N LYS A 17 -10.54 16.57 1.86
CA LYS A 17 -9.13 16.31 2.14
C LYS A 17 -8.37 17.60 2.30
N THR A 18 -7.54 17.64 3.34
CA THR A 18 -6.68 18.77 3.68
C THR A 18 -5.25 18.51 3.22
N CYS A 19 -4.42 19.55 3.19
CA CYS A 19 -3.01 19.38 2.88
C CYS A 19 -2.27 18.48 3.88
N GLU A 20 -2.67 18.54 5.15
CA GLU A 20 -2.10 17.70 6.21
C GLU A 20 -2.41 16.22 5.95
N ASP A 21 -3.66 15.90 5.57
CA ASP A 21 -4.04 14.53 5.18
C ASP A 21 -3.20 13.99 4.02
N CYS A 22 -2.89 14.83 3.02
CA CYS A 22 -2.02 14.45 1.91
C CYS A 22 -0.58 14.21 2.37
N LEU A 23 -0.02 15.08 3.24
CA LEU A 23 1.33 14.90 3.75
C LEU A 23 1.48 13.63 4.59
N ASP A 24 0.50 13.36 5.45
CA ASP A 24 0.51 12.18 6.30
C ASP A 24 0.35 10.91 5.45
N ALA A 25 -0.60 10.89 4.51
CA ALA A 25 -0.75 9.79 3.57
C ALA A 25 0.52 9.54 2.75
N TYR A 26 1.14 10.60 2.22
CA TYR A 26 2.36 10.50 1.45
C TYR A 26 3.53 9.99 2.30
N ARG A 27 3.66 10.45 3.55
CA ARG A 27 4.69 9.99 4.48
C ARG A 27 4.51 8.50 4.78
N ASP A 28 3.28 8.06 5.05
CA ASP A 28 2.99 6.67 5.38
C ASP A 28 3.29 5.75 4.19
N TRP A 29 2.88 6.13 2.98
CA TRP A 29 3.23 5.42 1.76
C TRP A 29 4.74 5.41 1.50
N ALA A 30 5.42 6.56 1.64
CA ALA A 30 6.85 6.68 1.42
C ALA A 30 7.63 5.80 2.40
N CYS A 31 7.22 5.74 3.67
CA CYS A 31 7.80 4.84 4.67
C CYS A 31 7.55 3.37 4.29
N ALA A 32 6.33 3.03 3.88
CA ALA A 32 5.97 1.66 3.53
C ALA A 32 6.73 1.13 2.31
N ILE A 33 6.97 1.96 1.30
CA ILE A 33 7.71 1.55 0.09
C ILE A 33 9.24 1.64 0.28
N SER A 34 9.71 2.59 1.09
CA SER A 34 11.15 2.78 1.32
C SER A 34 11.70 1.75 2.31
N PHE A 35 10.95 1.36 3.33
CA PHE A 35 11.45 0.44 4.37
C PHE A 35 10.72 -0.91 4.30
N PRO A 36 11.18 -1.81 3.40
CA PRO A 36 10.52 -3.08 3.22
C PRO A 36 10.66 -3.98 4.46
N ARG A 37 9.55 -4.55 4.88
CA ARG A 37 9.47 -5.43 6.05
C ARG A 37 9.80 -6.86 5.59
N CYS A 38 10.63 -7.58 6.33
CA CYS A 38 10.85 -9.00 6.06
C CYS A 38 9.73 -9.82 6.70
N ALA A 39 9.22 -10.82 5.96
CA ALA A 39 8.28 -11.80 6.46
C ALA A 39 8.98 -13.15 6.69
N ASN A 40 8.63 -13.81 7.78
CA ASN A 40 8.98 -15.22 7.97
C ASN A 40 8.01 -16.05 7.13
N THR A 41 8.54 -16.98 6.34
CA THR A 41 7.73 -17.89 5.50
C THR A 41 7.17 -19.08 6.29
N ASP A 42 7.32 -19.09 7.61
CA ASP A 42 6.78 -20.14 8.45
C ASP A 42 5.25 -20.10 8.39
N ALA A 43 4.67 -21.06 7.66
CA ALA A 43 3.25 -21.20 7.38
C ALA A 43 2.34 -21.29 8.64
N SER A 44 2.93 -21.30 9.84
CA SER A 44 2.25 -21.27 11.14
C SER A 44 1.66 -19.91 11.51
N ALA A 45 1.95 -18.86 10.73
CA ALA A 45 1.40 -17.52 10.91
C ALA A 45 0.31 -17.18 9.88
N VAL A 46 -0.31 -18.20 9.29
CA VAL A 46 -1.59 -18.01 8.62
C VAL A 46 -2.63 -17.79 9.73
N PRO A 47 -3.21 -16.58 9.86
CA PRO A 47 -4.25 -16.33 10.83
C PRO A 47 -5.42 -17.28 10.55
N PRO A 48 -6.17 -17.67 11.59
CA PRO A 48 -7.40 -18.41 11.38
C PRO A 48 -8.32 -17.60 10.45
N PRO A 49 -9.11 -18.25 9.58
CA PRO A 49 -10.06 -17.58 8.70
C PRO A 49 -10.91 -16.61 9.54
N PRO A 50 -11.11 -15.36 9.07
CA PRO A 50 -11.28 -14.97 7.67
C PRO A 50 -10.12 -14.19 7.02
N LEU A 51 -8.96 -14.06 7.69
CA LEU A 51 -7.86 -13.25 7.16
C LEU A 51 -7.15 -14.00 5.99
N PRO A 52 -6.97 -13.37 4.83
CA PRO A 52 -6.33 -14.00 3.67
C PRO A 52 -4.83 -14.19 3.87
N PRO A 53 -4.03 -14.88 3.03
CA PRO A 53 -2.56 -14.96 3.17
C PRO A 53 -1.86 -13.60 2.95
N PRO A 54 -0.68 -13.35 3.58
CA PRO A 54 -0.03 -12.05 3.48
C PRO A 54 0.61 -11.91 2.10
N ALA A 55 0.62 -10.70 1.54
CA ALA A 55 1.29 -10.44 0.27
C ALA A 55 2.81 -10.48 0.46
N VAL A 56 3.40 -11.65 0.26
CA VAL A 56 4.84 -11.90 0.39
C VAL A 56 5.46 -12.17 -0.97
N MET A 57 6.64 -11.58 -1.21
CA MET A 57 7.41 -11.83 -2.42
C MET A 57 8.84 -12.22 -2.06
N PRO A 58 9.34 -13.36 -2.58
CA PRO A 58 10.73 -13.73 -2.40
C PRO A 58 11.63 -12.79 -3.20
N ARG A 59 12.68 -12.29 -2.57
CA ARG A 59 13.68 -11.43 -3.18
C ARG A 59 15.06 -12.04 -2.98
N ALA A 60 15.80 -12.17 -4.07
CA ALA A 60 17.14 -12.75 -4.11
C ALA A 60 18.10 -11.77 -4.77
N ASN A 61 19.18 -11.41 -4.07
CA ASN A 61 20.28 -10.59 -4.59
C ASN A 61 19.85 -9.26 -5.25
N THR A 62 18.69 -8.73 -4.86
CA THR A 62 18.13 -7.48 -5.36
C THR A 62 17.48 -6.76 -4.17
N SER A 63 17.47 -5.43 -4.17
CA SER A 63 16.72 -4.60 -3.21
C SER A 63 15.78 -3.68 -3.98
N ARG A 64 14.62 -3.34 -3.43
CA ARG A 64 13.70 -2.36 -4.06
C ARG A 64 14.25 -0.94 -4.02
N ASN A 65 15.01 -0.64 -2.98
CA ASN A 65 15.53 0.68 -2.72
C ASN A 65 17.05 0.61 -2.66
N ASN A 66 17.69 1.75 -2.37
CA ASN A 66 19.14 1.87 -2.25
C ASN A 66 19.73 1.17 -0.99
N PHE A 67 19.08 0.11 -0.49
CA PHE A 67 19.63 -0.73 0.56
C PHE A 67 20.62 -1.74 -0.01
N PRO A 68 21.66 -2.12 0.77
CA PRO A 68 22.59 -3.16 0.39
C PRO A 68 21.84 -4.46 0.05
N THR A 69 22.25 -5.12 -1.02
CA THR A 69 21.69 -6.43 -1.36
C THR A 69 22.15 -7.46 -0.33
N LEU A 70 21.23 -8.35 0.06
CA LEU A 70 21.55 -9.48 0.90
C LEU A 70 21.89 -10.68 0.00
N ASN A 71 22.99 -11.38 0.31
CA ASN A 71 23.39 -12.62 -0.38
C ASN A 71 22.59 -13.85 0.11
N ARG A 72 21.34 -13.63 0.51
CA ARG A 72 20.40 -14.67 0.94
C ARG A 72 19.03 -14.34 0.36
N THR A 73 18.26 -15.38 0.11
CA THR A 73 16.84 -15.24 -0.24
C THR A 73 16.08 -14.83 1.01
N TYR A 74 15.37 -13.71 0.95
CA TYR A 74 14.45 -13.28 1.98
C TYR A 74 13.08 -13.05 1.37
N SER A 75 12.03 -13.23 2.17
CA SER A 75 10.67 -12.89 1.75
C SER A 75 10.34 -11.50 2.25
N GLU A 76 9.99 -10.64 1.32
CA GLU A 76 9.58 -9.27 1.58
C GLU A 76 8.06 -9.23 1.73
N LEU A 77 7.58 -8.53 2.74
CA LEU A 77 6.17 -8.19 2.91
C LEU A 77 5.87 -6.94 2.10
N LEU A 78 4.94 -7.05 1.17
CA LEU A 78 4.62 -5.97 0.24
C LEU A 78 3.66 -5.00 0.92
N PRO A 79 3.83 -3.68 0.69
CA PRO A 79 2.83 -2.72 1.12
C PRO A 79 1.53 -2.94 0.34
N CYS A 80 0.42 -2.71 1.01
CA CYS A 80 -0.91 -2.80 0.41
C CYS A 80 -1.10 -1.72 -0.66
N ILE A 81 -1.65 -2.06 -1.83
CA ILE A 81 -1.87 -1.10 -2.93
C ILE A 81 -2.79 0.05 -2.50
N GLU A 82 -3.65 -0.21 -1.53
CA GLU A 82 -4.51 0.75 -0.88
C GLU A 82 -3.70 1.93 -0.35
N THR A 83 -2.51 1.72 0.21
CA THR A 83 -1.62 2.79 0.69
C THR A 83 -1.26 3.78 -0.41
N CYS A 84 -0.99 3.29 -1.63
CA CYS A 84 -0.76 4.14 -2.78
C CYS A 84 -2.05 4.89 -3.15
N THR A 85 -3.16 4.17 -3.27
CA THR A 85 -4.44 4.78 -3.68
C THR A 85 -4.96 5.80 -2.64
N ILE A 86 -4.56 5.70 -1.37
CA ILE A 86 -4.83 6.72 -0.33
C ILE A 86 -4.12 8.02 -0.66
N VAL A 87 -2.87 7.96 -1.09
CA VAL A 87 -2.13 9.15 -1.52
C VAL A 87 -2.80 9.76 -2.75
N ASP A 88 -3.11 8.94 -3.75
CA ASP A 88 -3.74 9.39 -4.99
C ASP A 88 -5.05 10.15 -4.76
N ARG A 89 -5.92 9.66 -3.86
CA ARG A 89 -7.18 10.34 -3.51
C ARG A 89 -7.04 11.49 -2.52
N SER A 90 -5.95 11.52 -1.75
CA SER A 90 -5.75 12.55 -0.72
C SER A 90 -4.96 13.73 -1.25
N CYS A 91 -4.14 13.53 -2.28
CA CYS A 91 -3.26 14.57 -2.80
C CYS A 91 -3.84 15.25 -4.06
N PRO A 92 -3.53 16.53 -4.29
CA PRO A 92 -3.99 17.25 -5.47
C PRO A 92 -3.30 16.78 -6.76
N TYR A 93 -4.03 16.89 -7.88
CA TYR A 93 -3.58 16.38 -9.20
C TYR A 93 -2.25 16.95 -9.70
N PHE A 94 -1.88 18.18 -9.30
CA PHE A 94 -0.66 18.83 -9.76
C PHE A 94 0.63 18.16 -9.27
N LEU A 95 0.53 17.29 -8.25
CA LEU A 95 1.66 16.46 -7.80
C LEU A 95 1.96 15.31 -8.75
N GLN A 96 1.06 15.00 -9.68
CA GLN A 96 1.21 13.93 -10.67
C GLN A 96 1.56 12.57 -10.03
N PHE A 97 1.08 12.36 -8.81
CA PHE A 97 1.19 11.07 -8.14
C PHE A 97 0.24 10.09 -8.84
N ALA A 98 0.70 8.88 -9.15
CA ALA A 98 -0.09 7.88 -9.84
C ALA A 98 0.28 6.48 -9.36
N CYS A 99 -0.73 5.66 -9.08
CA CYS A 99 -0.56 4.28 -8.68
C CYS A 99 -0.53 3.33 -9.87
N PRO A 100 0.25 2.23 -9.80
CA PRO A 100 0.23 1.20 -10.84
C PRO A 100 -1.12 0.49 -10.84
N LEU A 101 -1.54 0.04 -12.03
CA LEU A 101 -2.77 -0.72 -12.20
C LEU A 101 -2.58 -2.18 -11.70
N PRO A 102 -3.57 -2.74 -10.97
CA PRO A 102 -3.58 -4.16 -10.62
C PRO A 102 -3.59 -5.03 -11.89
N GLY A 103 -2.91 -6.19 -11.84
CA GLY A 103 -2.85 -7.15 -12.96
C GLY A 103 -1.76 -6.92 -14.02
N VAL A 104 -0.93 -5.87 -13.91
CA VAL A 104 0.14 -5.58 -14.88
C VAL A 104 1.51 -5.44 -14.23
N THR A 105 1.69 -4.43 -13.37
CA THR A 105 2.99 -4.11 -12.75
C THR A 105 2.90 -3.97 -11.24
N ALA A 106 1.68 -3.89 -10.69
CA ALA A 106 1.47 -3.70 -9.27
C ALA A 106 1.82 -4.95 -8.44
N GLU A 107 1.68 -6.15 -8.99
CA GLU A 107 1.89 -7.43 -8.26
C GLU A 107 3.30 -7.63 -7.71
N PHE A 108 4.29 -7.07 -8.40
CA PHE A 108 5.68 -7.13 -7.97
C PHE A 108 6.00 -6.09 -6.89
N SER A 109 5.20 -5.01 -6.81
CA SER A 109 5.50 -3.83 -6.00
C SER A 109 4.58 -3.64 -4.80
N TYR A 110 3.37 -4.18 -4.87
CA TYR A 110 2.31 -4.03 -3.89
C TYR A 110 1.55 -5.34 -3.69
N GLY A 111 0.94 -5.49 -2.51
CA GLY A 111 -0.10 -6.49 -2.30
C GLY A 111 -1.38 -6.05 -3.02
N VAL A 112 -1.68 -6.67 -4.16
CA VAL A 112 -2.86 -6.36 -4.99
C VAL A 112 -3.92 -7.46 -5.00
N ASN A 113 -3.62 -8.61 -4.41
CA ASN A 113 -4.43 -9.83 -4.51
C ASN A 113 -5.82 -9.74 -3.83
N PHE A 114 -6.18 -8.56 -3.31
CA PHE A 114 -7.41 -8.27 -2.57
C PHE A 114 -8.15 -7.03 -3.10
N VAL A 115 -7.58 -6.35 -4.10
CA VAL A 115 -8.32 -5.38 -4.92
C VAL A 115 -8.92 -6.18 -6.05
N ASP A 116 -10.23 -6.38 -5.96
CA ASP A 116 -11.01 -7.02 -7.00
C ASP A 116 -10.67 -6.39 -8.35
N ASP A 117 -10.54 -7.24 -9.38
CA ASP A 117 -10.33 -6.88 -10.77
C ASP A 117 -11.07 -5.58 -11.13
N ALA A 118 -10.44 -4.73 -11.96
CA ALA A 118 -10.93 -3.41 -12.34
C ALA A 118 -12.36 -3.37 -12.95
N SER A 119 -13.00 -4.53 -13.11
CA SER A 119 -14.37 -4.75 -13.56
C SER A 119 -15.45 -4.81 -12.47
N ASN A 120 -15.15 -4.99 -11.17
CA ASN A 120 -16.19 -5.12 -10.13
C ASN A 120 -15.93 -4.21 -8.92
N GLY A 121 -16.50 -3.00 -8.97
CA GLY A 121 -16.27 -1.90 -8.00
C GLY A 121 -16.89 -2.09 -6.60
N GLY A 122 -16.41 -3.06 -5.83
CA GLY A 122 -16.70 -3.20 -4.39
C GLY A 122 -15.68 -2.46 -3.52
N GLN A 123 -15.97 -1.23 -3.11
CA GLN A 123 -14.97 -0.32 -2.52
C GLN A 123 -15.04 -0.27 -0.98
N ASN A 124 -14.13 -0.95 -0.29
CA ASN A 124 -13.85 -0.74 1.13
C ASN A 124 -13.14 0.60 1.36
N ARG A 125 -13.79 1.74 1.09
CA ARG A 125 -13.42 3.14 1.47
C ARG A 125 -11.96 3.59 1.26
N GLY A 126 -11.11 2.77 0.63
CA GLY A 126 -9.68 2.96 0.59
C GLY A 126 -8.94 2.80 1.92
N GLU A 127 -9.43 2.01 2.88
CA GLU A 127 -8.69 1.77 4.12
C GLU A 127 -7.45 0.89 3.89
N PRO A 128 -6.27 1.26 4.42
CA PRO A 128 -5.07 0.46 4.26
C PRO A 128 -5.18 -0.82 5.08
N GLY A 129 -4.46 -1.85 4.64
CA GLY A 129 -4.41 -3.13 5.32
C GLY A 129 -4.08 -3.07 6.82
N VAL A 130 -4.54 -4.07 7.56
CA VAL A 130 -4.24 -4.24 8.99
C VAL A 130 -2.89 -4.91 9.19
N SER A 131 -2.06 -4.33 10.06
CA SER A 131 -0.84 -4.98 10.56
C SER A 131 -1.09 -5.61 11.92
N GLU A 132 -0.69 -6.86 12.11
CA GLU A 132 -0.76 -7.49 13.42
C GLU A 132 0.50 -7.26 14.26
N LYS A 133 0.39 -7.54 15.57
CA LYS A 133 1.48 -7.35 16.55
C LYS A 133 2.74 -8.18 16.25
N TRP A 134 2.60 -9.25 15.47
CA TRP A 134 3.70 -10.14 15.07
C TRP A 134 4.35 -9.73 13.74
N GLY A 135 3.94 -8.59 13.17
CA GLY A 135 4.60 -8.00 12.01
C GLY A 135 4.10 -8.48 10.66
N TYR A 136 3.09 -9.36 10.62
CA TYR A 136 2.37 -9.66 9.37
C TYR A 136 1.41 -8.51 9.06
N ALA A 137 1.29 -8.18 7.78
CA ALA A 137 0.36 -7.18 7.28
C ALA A 137 -0.54 -7.81 6.22
N TRP A 138 -1.81 -7.45 6.27
CA TRP A 138 -2.88 -8.00 5.47
C TRP A 138 -3.58 -6.85 4.80
N CYS A 139 -3.74 -6.88 3.49
CA CYS A 139 -4.58 -5.86 2.83
C CYS A 139 -6.04 -6.15 3.17
N ASN A 140 -6.82 -5.08 3.39
CA ASN A 140 -8.22 -5.25 3.74
C ASN A 140 -8.89 -5.98 2.59
N ALA A 141 -9.28 -7.24 2.84
CA ALA A 141 -10.08 -7.98 1.88
C ALA A 141 -11.32 -7.15 1.58
N GLY A 142 -11.58 -6.86 0.30
CA GLY A 142 -12.89 -6.43 -0.18
C GLY A 142 -13.94 -7.23 0.59
N THR A 143 -14.66 -6.58 1.51
CA THR A 143 -15.64 -7.34 2.29
C THR A 143 -16.74 -7.66 1.29
N VAL A 144 -16.83 -8.93 0.89
CA VAL A 144 -18.01 -9.43 0.20
C VAL A 144 -19.14 -9.34 1.22
N TYR A 145 -19.78 -8.18 1.28
CA TYR A 145 -21.10 -8.08 1.89
C TYR A 145 -22.02 -8.91 0.99
N ARG A 146 -22.39 -10.11 1.47
CA ARG A 146 -23.60 -10.77 0.97
C ARG A 146 -24.78 -9.88 1.37
N PHE A 147 -25.47 -9.35 0.36
CA PHE A 147 -26.86 -8.90 0.52
C PHE A 147 -27.77 -10.10 0.71
#